data_AF-A0A973L7B6-F1
#
_entry.id   AF-A0A973L7B6-F1
#
_cell.length_a   1.000
_cell.length_b   1.000
_cell.length_c   1.000
_cell.angle_alpha   90.00
_cell.angle_beta   90.00
_cell.angle_gamma   90.00
#
_symmetry.space_group_name_H-M   'P 1'
#
loop_
_entity.id
_entity.type
_entity.pdbx_description
1 polymer ?
#
loop_
_entity_poly.entity_id
_entity_poly.type
_entity_poly.pdbx_seq_one_letter_code
_entity_poly.pdbx_strand_id
1 'polypeptide(L)' 'MRLGRVASWFLTAFGVWSLIIWPRFMKAIWQDHRSWDDGPTAFFLVHLALVVVSVTAGVGIGVIGWRSLRALSKMNA' A
#
# COMPACT_ATOMS: atom_id res chain seq x y z
N MET A 1 -13.07 -6.63 19.62
CA MET A 1 -14.11 -6.57 18.56
C MET A 1 -13.63 -7.39 17.36
N ARG A 2 -14.49 -8.21 16.73
CA ARG A 2 -14.14 -8.96 15.51
C ARG A 2 -14.47 -8.10 14.29
N LEU A 3 -13.57 -8.05 13.30
CA LEU A 3 -13.84 -7.39 12.02
C LEU A 3 -14.93 -8.16 11.26
N GLY A 4 -15.96 -7.44 10.79
CA GLY A 4 -16.99 -8.01 9.94
C GLY A 4 -16.43 -8.45 8.57
N ARG A 5 -17.17 -9.31 7.85
CA ARG A 5 -16.76 -9.83 6.53
C ARG A 5 -16.52 -8.70 5.52
N VAL A 6 -17.41 -7.71 5.46
CA VAL A 6 -17.29 -6.55 4.56
C VAL A 6 -16.03 -5.74 4.87
N ALA A 7 -15.81 -5.39 6.14
CA ALA A 7 -14.62 -4.64 6.55
C ALA A 7 -13.32 -5.41 6.24
N SER A 8 -13.30 -6.73 6.43
CA SER A 8 -12.14 -7.56 6.13
C SER A 8 -11.79 -7.57 4.63
N TRP A 9 -12.81 -7.66 3.77
CA TRP A 9 -12.64 -7.53 2.32
C TRP A 9 -12.17 -6.13 1.93
N PHE A 10 -12.75 -5.09 2.52
CA PHE A 10 -12.35 -3.70 2.28
C PHE A 10 -10.87 -3.48 2.60
N LEU A 11 -10.39 -3.92 3.78
CA LEU A 11 -8.99 -3.79 4.17
C LEU A 11 -8.05 -4.57 3.22
N THR A 12 -8.46 -5.77 2.81
CA THR A 12 -7.70 -6.57 1.85
C THR A 12 -7.59 -5.87 0.49
N ALA A 13 -8.73 -5.43 -0.04
CA ALA A 13 -8.80 -4.71 -1.31
C ALA A 13 -8.02 -3.39 -1.27
N PHE A 14 -8.08 -2.65 -0.16
CA PHE A 14 -7.31 -1.44 0.05
C PHE A 14 -5.80 -1.71 0.02
N GLY A 15 -5.34 -2.78 0.67
CA GLY A 15 -3.94 -3.20 0.61
C GLY A 15 -3.49 -3.51 -0.82
N VAL A 16 -4.29 -4.28 -1.57
CA VAL A 16 -4.00 -4.60 -2.98
C VAL A 16 -3.99 -3.34 -3.85
N TRP A 17 -4.96 -2.45 -3.68
CA TRP A 17 -5.03 -1.19 -4.40
C TRP A 17 -3.82 -0.30 -4.13
N SER A 18 -3.40 -0.21 -2.87
CA SER A 18 -2.20 0.54 -2.45
C SER A 18 -0.96 0.02 -3.20
N LEU A 19 -0.79 -1.30 -3.30
CA LEU A 19 0.31 -1.93 -4.04
C LEU A 19 0.26 -1.68 -5.56
N ILE A 20 -0.89 -1.29 -6.10
CA ILE A 20 -1.05 -0.97 -7.52
C ILE A 20 -0.77 0.51 -7.78
N ILE A 21 -1.28 1.41 -6.93
CA ILE A 21 -1.14 2.87 -7.10
C ILE A 21 0.31 3.31 -6.89
N TRP A 22 0.96 2.87 -5.80
CA TRP A 22 2.25 3.43 -5.41
C TRP A 22 3.39 3.15 -6.40
N PRO A 23 3.52 1.96 -7.01
CA PRO A 23 4.52 1.76 -8.07
C PRO A 23 4.28 2.64 -9.30
N ARG A 24 3.02 2.87 -9.68
CA ARG A 24 2.69 3.78 -10.80
C ARG A 24 3.04 5.22 -10.46
N PHE A 25 2.73 5.65 -9.25
CA PHE A 25 3.10 6.98 -8.75
C PHE A 25 4.62 7.14 -8.71
N MET A 26 5.35 6.16 -8.16
CA MET A 26 6.81 6.19 -8.11
C MET A 26 7.43 6.25 -9.51
N LYS A 27 6.88 5.52 -10.48
CA LYS A 27 7.30 5.63 -11.89
C LYS A 27 7.12 7.04 -12.44
N ALA A 28 5.98 7.68 -12.16
CA ALA A 28 5.73 9.06 -12.59
C ALA A 28 6.73 10.04 -11.95
N ILE A 29 7.02 9.90 -10.65
CA ILE A 29 8.03 10.72 -9.96
C ILE A 29 9.41 10.47 -10.55
N TRP A 30 9.81 9.23 -10.78
CA TRP A 30 11.10 8.90 -11.37
C TRP A 30 11.32 9.57 -12.73
N GLN A 31 10.25 9.74 -13.52
CA GLN A 31 10.26 10.37 -14.84
C GLN A 31 10.11 11.91 -14.81
N ASP A 32 9.85 12.51 -13.64
CA ASP A 32 9.73 13.96 -13.48
C ASP A 32 11.13 14.61 -13.56
N HIS A 33 11.24 15.72 -14.30
CA HIS A 33 12.50 16.44 -14.49
C HIS A 33 13.10 16.97 -13.19
N ARG A 34 12.28 17.17 -12.14
CA ARG A 34 12.74 17.65 -10.83
C ARG A 34 13.39 16.57 -9.98
N SER A 35 13.29 15.29 -10.38
CA SER A 35 13.80 14.18 -9.57
C SER A 35 15.32 14.03 -9.62
N TRP A 36 15.95 14.59 -10.66
CA TRP A 36 17.36 14.39 -10.95
C TRP A 36 18.05 15.72 -11.26
N ASP A 37 19.14 16.01 -10.55
CA ASP A 37 20.04 17.14 -10.79
C ASP A 37 21.42 16.79 -10.22
N ASP A 38 22.33 16.30 -11.08
CA ASP A 38 23.61 15.66 -10.72
C ASP A 38 23.51 14.54 -9.65
N GLY A 39 22.30 14.01 -9.44
CA GLY A 39 21.96 13.06 -8.39
C GLY A 39 20.48 13.12 -8.00
N PRO A 40 20.04 12.31 -7.02
CA PRO A 40 18.68 12.35 -6.51
C PRO A 40 18.43 13.66 -5.75
N THR A 41 17.41 14.41 -6.17
CA THR A 41 17.04 15.66 -5.50
C THR A 41 16.20 15.42 -4.24
N ALA A 42 16.04 16.46 -3.43
CA ALA A 42 15.10 16.43 -2.31
C ALA A 42 13.65 16.12 -2.75
N PHE A 43 13.24 16.59 -3.95
CA PHE A 43 11.94 16.25 -4.52
C PHE A 43 11.78 14.74 -4.66
N PHE A 44 12.77 14.06 -5.26
CA PHE A 44 12.74 12.61 -5.41
C PHE A 44 12.74 11.89 -4.05
N LEU A 45 13.66 12.28 -3.15
CA LEU A 45 13.85 11.59 -1.87
C LEU A 45 12.61 11.66 -0.97
N VAL A 46 11.93 12.81 -0.91
CA VAL A 46 10.69 12.95 -0.14
C VAL A 46 9.60 12.03 -0.69
N HIS A 47 9.42 12.00 -2.00
CA HIS A 47 8.42 11.14 -2.63
C HIS A 47 8.75 9.65 -2.49
N LEU A 48 10.02 9.28 -2.58
CA LEU A 48 10.47 7.92 -2.32
C LEU A 48 10.13 7.50 -0.88
N ALA A 49 10.44 8.34 0.11
CA ALA A 49 10.10 8.07 1.51
C ALA A 49 8.58 7.92 1.71
N LEU A 50 7.78 8.82 1.11
CA LEU A 50 6.31 8.74 1.15
C LEU A 50 5.78 7.44 0.53
N VAL A 51 6.35 7.01 -0.60
CA VAL A 51 6.01 5.74 -1.25
C VAL A 51 6.33 4.56 -0.34
N VAL A 52 7.54 4.51 0.23
CA VAL A 52 7.97 3.40 1.10
C VAL A 52 7.07 3.26 2.33
N VAL A 53 6.80 4.37 3.04
CA VAL A 53 5.94 4.37 4.22
C VAL A 53 4.52 3.93 3.84
N SER A 54 3.98 4.45 2.74
CA SER A 54 2.61 4.18 2.33
C SER A 54 2.41 2.76 1.81
N VAL A 55 3.38 2.20 1.09
CA VAL A 55 3.39 0.78 0.69
C VAL A 55 3.44 -0.10 1.92
N THR A 56 4.32 0.20 2.89
CA THR A 56 4.42 -0.55 4.14
C THR A 56 3.09 -0.55 4.90
N ALA A 57 2.45 0.62 5.02
CA ALA A 57 1.14 0.74 5.63
C ALA A 57 0.06 -0.05 4.84
N GLY A 58 0.06 0.05 3.51
CA GLY A 58 -0.86 -0.69 2.64
C GLY A 58 -0.73 -2.22 2.79
N VAL A 59 0.49 -2.73 2.84
CA VAL A 59 0.76 -4.15 3.12
C VAL A 59 0.24 -4.54 4.50
N GLY A 60 0.54 -3.75 5.54
CA GLY A 60 0.06 -4.01 6.90
C GLY A 60 -1.47 -4.11 6.97
N ILE A 61 -2.17 -3.15 6.36
CA ILE A 61 -3.64 -3.12 6.26
C ILE A 61 -4.17 -4.34 5.49
N GLY A 62 -3.57 -4.66 4.34
CA GLY A 62 -3.95 -5.82 3.53
C GLY A 62 -3.78 -7.15 4.28
N VAL A 63 -2.68 -7.30 5.03
CA VAL A 63 -2.42 -8.48 5.86
C VAL A 63 -3.45 -8.62 6.97
N ILE A 64 -3.85 -7.53 7.63
CA ILE A 64 -4.91 -7.54 8.65
C ILE A 64 -6.23 -8.01 8.04
N GLY A 65 -6.64 -7.43 6.90
CA GLY A 65 -7.84 -7.84 6.18
C GLY A 65 -7.82 -9.31 5.79
N TRP A 66 -6.72 -9.77 5.20
CA TRP A 66 -6.55 -11.14 4.73
C TRP A 66 -6.58 -12.17 5.87
N ARG A 67 -5.91 -11.88 6.99
CA ARG A 67 -5.93 -12.72 8.20
C ARG A 67 -7.34 -12.81 8.77
N SER A 68 -8.08 -11.71 8.77
CA SER A 68 -9.49 -11.69 9.20
C SER A 68 -10.37 -12.57 8.31
N LEU A 69 -10.22 -12.48 6.98
CA LEU A 69 -10.95 -13.34 6.03
C LEU A 69 -10.66 -14.83 6.25
N ARG A 70 -9.39 -15.21 6.46
CA ARG A 70 -9.03 -16.61 6.76
C ARG A 70 -9.65 -17.10 8.06
N ALA A 71 -9.69 -16.27 9.10
CA ALA A 71 -10.32 -16.62 10.38
C ALA A 71 -11.84 -16.80 10.24
N LEU A 72 -12.51 -15.92 9.49
CA LEU A 72 -13.94 -16.04 9.20
C LEU A 72 -14.25 -17.28 8.36
N SER A 73 -13.39 -17.65 7.40
CA SER A 73 -13.58 -18.86 6.60
C SER A 73 -13.55 -20.12 7.46
N LYS A 74 -12.65 -20.19 8.46
CA LYS A 74 -12.58 -21.32 9.39
C LYS A 74 -13.79 -21.44 10.32
N MET A 75 -14.49 -20.33 10.60
CA MET A 75 -15.69 -20.34 11.44
C MET A 75 -16.96 -20.77 10.70
N ASN A 76 -16.97 -20.69 9.36
CA ASN A 76 -18.12 -21.04 8.53
C ASN A 76 -17.97 -22.43 7.88
N ALA A 77 -16.91 -23.17 8.23
CA ALA A 77 -16.65 -24.55 7.82
C ALA A 77 -16.88 -25.46 9.02
#